data_AF-A0A7C3GZZ9-F1
#
_entry.id   AF-A0A7C3GZZ9-F1
#
_cell.length_a   1.000
_cell.length_b   1.000
_cell.length_c   1.000
_cell.angle_alpha   90.00
_cell.angle_beta   90.00
_cell.angle_gamma   90.00
#
_symmetry.space_group_name_H-M   'P 1'
#
loop_
_entity.id
_entity.type
_entity.pdbx_description
1 polymer ?
#
loop_
_entity_poly.entity_id
_entity_poly.type
_entity_poly.pdbx_seq_one_letter_code
_entity_poly.pdbx_strand_id
1 'polypeptide(L)'
;MLVVLLVRCARAPTEPQSETATLSLTDEMSGVRLANVELRLNGRRATTDSLGRVGVELDSSSTLVEVFPYKPVALALRRGEQREVRLVLPASLRRYERMLLTAKRQGYILLGVYNWWTRREELAGSRFIILRHDVDYDPETAKAIAFVEQLVGAHSTFYFRWVTETREAVDFVKCAGHEVGLHYETLALYCEAHDITRPEQVTDGVLARCRTLLKQEIARFEEAAGDIHSIASHGAARNRLLGIPNAVLTRGQNLEAFGVEVDASMLEWHLNQEGIDIFTADSGDRWTRVSLSQALQKGFERIYTLVHPCWWRPRMWGRFAVYRP
;
A
#
# COMPACT_ATOMS: atom_id res chain seq x y z
N MET A 1 20.35 -1.79 -15.46
CA MET A 1 19.35 -2.86 -15.55
C MET A 1 17.99 -2.20 -15.48
N LEU A 2 17.20 -2.40 -16.51
CA LEU A 2 16.15 -1.52 -16.97
C LEU A 2 14.93 -2.40 -17.22
N VAL A 3 13.82 -2.16 -16.52
CA VAL A 3 12.59 -2.89 -16.78
C VAL A 3 11.94 -2.19 -17.98
N VAL A 4 12.02 -2.81 -19.16
CA VAL A 4 11.29 -2.33 -20.34
C VAL A 4 9.88 -2.89 -20.26
N LEU A 5 8.89 -2.01 -20.11
CA LEU A 5 7.48 -2.41 -20.21
C LEU A 5 7.02 -2.23 -21.66
N LEU A 6 6.78 -3.35 -22.33
CA LEU A 6 6.21 -3.36 -23.67
C LEU A 6 4.69 -3.45 -23.55
N VAL A 7 4.02 -2.29 -23.58
CA VAL A 7 2.56 -2.21 -23.57
C VAL A 7 2.05 -2.36 -25.01
N ARG A 8 1.55 -3.55 -25.37
CA ARG A 8 0.83 -3.78 -26.63
C ARG A 8 -0.66 -3.78 -26.37
N CYS A 9 -1.36 -2.70 -26.73
CA CYS A 9 -2.81 -2.71 -26.77
C CYS A 9 -3.29 -3.17 -28.15
N ALA A 10 -4.02 -4.28 -28.18
CA ALA A 10 -4.77 -4.73 -29.34
C ALA A 10 -6.25 -4.33 -29.13
N ARG A 11 -6.90 -3.79 -30.17
CA ARG A 11 -8.36 -3.80 -30.22
C ARG A 11 -8.82 -5.24 -30.41
N ALA A 12 -9.65 -5.75 -29.52
CA ALA A 12 -10.46 -6.93 -29.85
C ALA A 12 -11.43 -6.56 -31.00
N PRO A 13 -11.70 -7.47 -31.95
CA PRO A 13 -12.68 -7.20 -32.99
C PRO A 13 -14.08 -7.12 -32.38
N THR A 14 -14.66 -5.93 -32.45
CA THR A 14 -16.11 -5.62 -32.44
C THR A 14 -17.03 -6.58 -31.68
N GLU A 15 -17.27 -6.30 -30.40
CA GLU A 15 -18.58 -6.46 -29.74
C GLU A 15 -18.68 -5.50 -28.53
N PRO A 16 -19.85 -4.92 -28.23
CA PRO A 16 -19.98 -3.88 -27.22
C PRO A 16 -20.21 -4.51 -25.83
N GLN A 17 -19.16 -4.96 -25.15
CA GLN A 17 -19.15 -5.17 -23.69
C GLN A 17 -17.70 -5.37 -23.19
N SER A 18 -17.29 -4.51 -22.25
CA SER A 18 -15.97 -4.43 -21.58
C SER A 18 -14.72 -4.32 -22.49
N GLU A 19 -14.09 -3.13 -22.51
CA GLU A 19 -12.73 -2.99 -23.02
C GLU A 19 -11.73 -3.48 -21.95
N THR A 20 -11.33 -4.73 -22.04
CA THR A 20 -10.20 -5.30 -21.29
C THR A 20 -8.90 -5.06 -22.05
N ALA A 21 -7.93 -4.40 -21.41
CA ALA A 21 -6.58 -4.25 -21.95
C ALA A 21 -5.63 -5.19 -21.22
N THR A 22 -5.03 -6.12 -21.96
CA THR A 22 -4.04 -7.05 -21.43
C THR A 22 -2.63 -6.47 -21.62
N LEU A 23 -1.94 -6.15 -20.52
CA LEU A 23 -0.50 -5.89 -20.53
C LEU A 23 0.24 -7.22 -20.42
N SER A 24 1.20 -7.47 -21.32
CA SER A 24 2.17 -8.56 -21.16
C SER A 24 3.51 -8.00 -20.69
N LEU A 25 3.98 -8.46 -19.53
CA LEU A 25 5.28 -8.07 -18.98
C LEU A 25 6.33 -9.11 -19.36
N THR A 26 7.45 -8.68 -19.92
CA THR A 26 8.58 -9.54 -20.27
C THR A 26 9.87 -8.93 -19.72
N ASP A 27 10.64 -9.71 -18.95
CA ASP A 27 12.00 -9.35 -18.60
C ASP A 27 12.93 -9.66 -19.79
N GLU A 28 13.44 -8.62 -20.45
CA GLU A 28 14.26 -8.75 -21.68
C GLU A 28 15.55 -9.54 -21.46
N MET A 29 16.08 -9.64 -20.23
CA MET A 29 17.32 -10.38 -19.99
C MET A 29 17.11 -11.87 -19.70
N SER A 30 15.94 -12.27 -19.18
CA SER A 30 15.65 -13.67 -18.87
C SER A 30 14.68 -14.32 -19.85
N GLY A 31 14.00 -13.53 -20.70
CA GLY A 31 12.94 -14.00 -21.58
C GLY A 31 11.68 -14.48 -20.82
N VAL A 32 11.66 -14.31 -19.50
CA VAL A 32 10.56 -14.77 -18.64
C VAL A 32 9.41 -13.77 -18.72
N ARG A 33 8.22 -14.26 -19.09
CA ARG A 33 6.97 -13.51 -19.00
C ARG A 33 6.60 -13.36 -17.52
N LEU A 34 6.65 -12.13 -17.00
CA LEU A 34 6.54 -11.85 -15.56
C LEU A 34 5.08 -11.88 -15.08
N ALA A 35 4.15 -11.30 -15.84
CA ALA A 35 2.71 -11.44 -15.61
C ALA A 35 1.91 -10.92 -16.82
N ASN A 36 0.62 -11.31 -16.87
CA ASN A 36 -0.39 -10.58 -17.61
C ASN A 36 -1.13 -9.67 -16.63
N VAL A 37 -1.12 -8.36 -16.85
CA VAL A 37 -1.90 -7.41 -16.04
C VAL A 37 -3.14 -7.02 -16.85
N GLU A 38 -4.32 -7.37 -16.36
CA GLU A 38 -5.60 -7.03 -16.98
C GLU A 38 -6.11 -5.71 -16.40
N LEU A 39 -6.15 -4.66 -17.21
CA LEU A 39 -6.73 -3.37 -16.83
C LEU A 39 -8.20 -3.32 -17.25
N ARG A 40 -9.10 -3.13 -16.29
CA ARG A 40 -10.53 -2.91 -16.53
C ARG A 40 -10.85 -1.42 -16.43
N LEU A 41 -11.23 -0.79 -17.53
CA LEU A 41 -11.67 0.60 -17.58
C LEU A 41 -13.21 0.65 -17.65
N ASN A 42 -13.85 1.25 -16.65
CA ASN A 42 -15.31 1.31 -16.49
C ASN A 42 -16.00 2.29 -17.48
N GLY A 43 -16.03 1.94 -18.76
CA GLY A 43 -17.24 2.05 -19.60
C GLY A 43 -17.88 3.43 -19.94
N ARG A 44 -17.19 4.58 -19.94
CA ARG A 44 -17.78 5.84 -20.48
C ARG A 44 -16.82 6.73 -21.30
N ARG A 45 -17.31 7.25 -22.44
CA ARG A 45 -16.64 8.21 -23.35
C ARG A 45 -16.48 9.59 -22.69
N ALA A 46 -15.34 10.24 -22.90
CA ALA A 46 -15.09 11.61 -22.44
C ALA A 46 -14.75 12.55 -23.62
N THR A 47 -15.65 13.49 -23.91
CA THR A 47 -15.31 14.82 -24.46
C THR A 47 -15.58 15.82 -23.38
N THR A 48 -14.84 16.91 -23.38
CA THR A 48 -14.94 17.80 -22.28
C THR A 48 -14.60 19.28 -22.84
N ASP A 49 -15.29 20.37 -22.41
CA ASP A 49 -15.27 21.84 -22.74
C ASP A 49 -14.59 22.81 -21.70
N SER A 50 -14.86 24.13 -21.73
CA SER A 50 -14.18 25.18 -20.93
C SER A 50 -14.28 25.09 -19.39
N LEU A 51 -14.88 24.03 -18.83
CA LEU A 51 -14.94 23.71 -17.40
C LEU A 51 -14.10 22.49 -16.97
N GLY A 52 -13.18 22.00 -17.82
CA GLY A 52 -12.15 21.01 -17.44
C GLY A 52 -12.44 19.50 -17.61
N ARG A 53 -12.89 18.98 -18.73
CA ARG A 53 -13.35 19.64 -19.89
C ARG A 53 -12.44 19.45 -21.22
N VAL A 54 -11.92 18.29 -21.70
CA VAL A 54 -11.07 17.99 -22.89
C VAL A 54 -11.73 17.21 -24.06
N GLY A 55 -11.61 17.75 -25.29
CA GLY A 55 -11.66 17.06 -26.58
C GLY A 55 -10.54 17.52 -27.54
N VAL A 56 -10.45 16.89 -28.74
CA VAL A 56 -9.77 17.31 -30.00
C VAL A 56 -8.62 16.41 -30.55
N GLU A 57 -8.65 16.34 -31.89
CA GLU A 57 -7.82 15.74 -32.96
C GLU A 57 -6.29 15.94 -32.90
N LEU A 58 -5.62 15.11 -33.70
CA LEU A 58 -4.22 14.71 -33.61
C LEU A 58 -3.43 15.10 -34.85
N ASP A 59 -2.13 15.39 -34.64
CA ASP A 59 -1.11 15.07 -35.64
C ASP A 59 0.24 14.69 -35.01
N SER A 60 1.07 14.05 -35.83
CA SER A 60 2.13 13.08 -35.54
C SER A 60 3.52 13.65 -35.13
N SER A 61 4.12 13.10 -34.07
CA SER A 61 5.57 12.81 -33.90
C SER A 61 5.90 12.35 -32.46
N SER A 62 6.80 11.37 -32.34
CA SER A 62 7.13 10.66 -31.11
C SER A 62 8.05 11.47 -30.17
N THR A 63 7.72 11.50 -28.88
CA THR A 63 8.55 12.08 -27.80
C THR A 63 8.77 11.04 -26.70
N LEU A 64 10.02 10.88 -26.29
CA LEU A 64 10.43 10.09 -25.11
C LEU A 64 10.03 10.85 -23.83
N VAL A 65 9.30 10.21 -22.92
CA VAL A 65 8.85 10.82 -21.66
C VAL A 65 9.24 9.93 -20.48
N GLU A 66 10.01 10.52 -19.54
CA GLU A 66 10.34 9.93 -18.24
C GLU A 66 9.16 9.93 -17.26
N VAL A 67 9.28 9.10 -16.23
CA VAL A 67 8.25 8.18 -15.75
C VAL A 67 7.77 8.49 -14.33
N PHE A 68 6.45 8.56 -14.15
CA PHE A 68 5.68 7.85 -13.11
C PHE A 68 4.18 7.95 -13.45
N PRO A 69 3.39 6.89 -13.20
CA PRO A 69 2.67 6.20 -14.24
C PRO A 69 1.29 6.85 -14.42
N TYR A 70 0.56 6.38 -15.41
CA TYR A 70 -0.83 6.76 -15.70
C TYR A 70 -1.04 8.02 -16.49
N LYS A 71 -0.50 9.21 -16.21
CA LYS A 71 -0.87 10.35 -17.08
C LYS A 71 -0.52 10.12 -18.55
N PRO A 72 0.71 9.71 -18.90
CA PRO A 72 1.05 9.43 -20.30
C PRO A 72 0.45 8.10 -20.82
N VAL A 73 0.43 7.05 -19.99
CA VAL A 73 -0.05 5.71 -20.38
C VAL A 73 -1.57 5.67 -20.51
N ALA A 74 -2.31 6.17 -19.52
CA ALA A 74 -3.77 6.25 -19.59
C ALA A 74 -4.21 7.22 -20.70
N LEU A 75 -3.44 8.26 -21.01
CA LEU A 75 -3.70 9.13 -22.17
C LEU A 75 -3.47 8.38 -23.49
N ALA A 76 -2.40 7.61 -23.62
CA ALA A 76 -2.13 6.79 -24.81
C ALA A 76 -3.18 5.68 -25.02
N LEU A 77 -3.57 5.00 -23.93
CA LEU A 77 -4.67 4.02 -23.91
C LEU A 77 -6.00 4.65 -24.34
N ARG A 78 -6.35 5.84 -23.81
CA ARG A 78 -7.55 6.60 -24.20
C ARG A 78 -7.55 7.02 -25.67
N ARG A 79 -6.36 7.17 -26.29
CA ARG A 79 -6.18 7.54 -27.69
C ARG A 79 -6.13 6.33 -28.64
N GLY A 80 -6.23 5.10 -28.12
CA GLY A 80 -6.11 3.88 -28.92
C GLY A 80 -4.73 3.73 -29.58
N GLU A 81 -3.72 4.41 -29.02
CA GLU A 81 -2.36 4.42 -29.58
C GLU A 81 -1.58 3.22 -29.06
N GLN A 82 -0.87 2.53 -29.96
CA GLN A 82 0.19 1.62 -29.54
C GLN A 82 1.42 2.46 -29.18
N ARG A 83 1.72 2.55 -27.88
CA ARG A 83 2.95 3.18 -27.39
C ARG A 83 3.73 2.18 -26.57
N GLU A 84 4.99 2.02 -26.96
CA GLU A 84 5.98 1.43 -26.08
C GLU A 84 6.30 2.43 -24.97
N VAL A 85 6.12 2.03 -23.71
CA VAL A 85 6.35 2.91 -22.56
C VAL A 85 7.39 2.26 -21.66
N ARG A 86 8.61 2.77 -21.74
CA ARG A 86 9.71 2.36 -20.89
C ARG A 86 9.52 2.93 -19.48
N LEU A 87 9.22 2.08 -18.50
CA LEU A 87 9.13 2.50 -17.10
C LEU A 87 10.49 2.39 -16.40
N VAL A 88 11.03 3.51 -15.95
CA VAL A 88 12.28 3.53 -15.17
C VAL A 88 11.93 3.72 -13.71
N LEU A 89 11.92 2.63 -12.94
CA LEU A 89 11.78 2.72 -11.49
C LEU A 89 12.99 3.42 -10.89
N PRO A 90 12.81 4.37 -9.96
CA PRO A 90 13.90 4.95 -9.17
C PRO A 90 14.72 3.91 -8.41
N ALA A 91 15.97 4.24 -8.06
CA ALA A 91 16.89 3.28 -7.44
C ALA A 91 16.37 2.67 -6.13
N SER A 92 15.64 3.44 -5.32
CA SER A 92 14.99 2.96 -4.10
C SER A 92 13.95 1.88 -4.43
N LEU A 93 13.00 2.17 -5.33
CA LEU A 93 11.96 1.23 -5.73
C LEU A 93 12.51 0.00 -6.47
N ARG A 94 13.60 0.13 -7.24
CA ARG A 94 14.31 -1.03 -7.81
C ARG A 94 14.93 -1.92 -6.76
N ARG A 95 15.45 -1.34 -5.67
CA ARG A 95 15.96 -2.13 -4.53
C ARG A 95 14.81 -2.89 -3.88
N TYR A 96 13.65 -2.25 -3.70
CA TYR A 96 12.45 -2.87 -3.15
C TYR A 96 11.98 -4.04 -4.02
N GLU A 97 11.77 -3.79 -5.31
CA GLU A 97 11.40 -4.79 -6.31
C GLU A 97 12.31 -6.02 -6.27
N ARG A 98 13.64 -5.81 -6.25
CA ARG A 98 14.61 -6.91 -6.18
C ARG A 98 14.48 -7.74 -4.91
N MET A 99 14.13 -7.13 -3.79
CA MET A 99 13.89 -7.86 -2.54
C MET A 99 12.68 -8.78 -2.69
N LEU A 100 11.57 -8.26 -3.23
CA LEU A 100 10.35 -9.03 -3.44
C LEU A 100 10.54 -10.15 -4.48
N LEU A 101 11.20 -9.88 -5.60
CA LEU A 101 11.55 -10.90 -6.59
C LEU A 101 12.47 -11.98 -6.02
N THR A 102 13.36 -11.62 -5.09
CA THR A 102 14.21 -12.60 -4.40
C THR A 102 13.38 -13.49 -3.48
N ALA A 103 12.45 -12.92 -2.72
CA ALA A 103 11.50 -13.70 -1.93
C ALA A 103 10.67 -14.65 -2.81
N LYS A 104 10.12 -14.16 -3.94
CA LYS A 104 9.37 -15.01 -4.89
C LYS A 104 10.20 -16.17 -5.43
N ARG A 105 11.45 -15.93 -5.83
CA ARG A 105 12.37 -17.00 -6.27
C ARG A 105 12.68 -18.02 -5.17
N GLN A 106 12.61 -17.63 -3.90
CA GLN A 106 12.78 -18.51 -2.75
C GLN A 106 11.46 -19.18 -2.30
N GLY A 107 10.39 -19.04 -3.08
CA GLY A 107 9.11 -19.72 -2.84
C GLY A 107 8.20 -19.02 -1.83
N TYR A 108 8.45 -17.76 -1.47
CA TYR A 108 7.58 -17.04 -0.55
C TYR A 108 6.28 -16.59 -1.23
N ILE A 109 5.17 -16.81 -0.52
CA ILE A 109 3.89 -16.16 -0.80
C ILE A 109 3.96 -14.74 -0.24
N LEU A 110 3.60 -13.73 -1.03
CA LEU A 110 3.60 -12.31 -0.64
C LEU A 110 2.15 -11.86 -0.49
N LEU A 111 1.73 -11.53 0.73
CA LEU A 111 0.33 -11.25 1.03
C LEU A 111 0.13 -10.13 2.06
N GLY A 112 -1.07 -9.56 2.10
CA GLY A 112 -1.48 -8.56 3.09
C GLY A 112 -1.85 -9.17 4.43
N VAL A 113 -2.10 -8.31 5.40
CA VAL A 113 -2.49 -8.63 6.78
C VAL A 113 -3.83 -9.37 6.81
N TYR A 114 -4.86 -8.87 6.13
CA TYR A 114 -6.18 -9.49 6.18
C TYR A 114 -6.22 -10.80 5.37
N ASN A 115 -5.55 -10.83 4.21
CA ASN A 115 -5.36 -12.08 3.45
C ASN A 115 -4.66 -13.15 4.28
N TRP A 116 -3.67 -12.77 5.10
CA TRP A 116 -3.01 -13.70 6.01
C TRP A 116 -3.96 -14.15 7.11
N TRP A 117 -4.64 -13.20 7.74
CA TRP A 117 -5.55 -13.47 8.85
C TRP A 117 -6.61 -14.52 8.47
N THR A 118 -7.21 -14.38 7.30
CA THR A 118 -8.25 -15.30 6.80
C THR A 118 -7.73 -16.65 6.31
N ARG A 119 -6.43 -16.74 5.97
CA ARG A 119 -5.82 -17.95 5.38
C ARG A 119 -4.76 -18.59 6.25
N ARG A 120 -4.59 -18.16 7.50
CA ARG A 120 -3.51 -18.60 8.39
C ARG A 120 -3.43 -20.12 8.58
N GLU A 121 -4.57 -20.81 8.57
CA GLU A 121 -4.64 -22.27 8.65
C GLU A 121 -4.18 -22.95 7.35
N GLU A 122 -4.58 -22.41 6.19
CA GLU A 122 -4.14 -22.88 4.87
C GLU A 122 -2.64 -22.65 4.66
N LEU A 123 -2.11 -21.54 5.19
CA LEU A 123 -0.71 -21.16 5.09
C LEU A 123 0.19 -21.92 6.08
N ALA A 124 -0.36 -22.83 6.89
CA ALA A 124 0.43 -23.67 7.79
C ALA A 124 1.49 -24.45 7.00
N GLY A 125 2.77 -24.26 7.34
CA GLY A 125 3.90 -24.89 6.65
C GLY A 125 4.33 -24.23 5.34
N SER A 126 3.69 -23.13 4.93
CA SER A 126 4.12 -22.33 3.78
C SER A 126 5.16 -21.29 4.17
N ARG A 127 6.04 -20.94 3.22
CA ARG A 127 6.90 -19.75 3.32
C ARG A 127 6.11 -18.54 2.89
N PHE A 128 5.99 -17.54 3.76
CA PHE A 128 5.24 -16.34 3.44
C PHE A 128 5.85 -15.06 4.02
N ILE A 129 5.48 -13.95 3.39
CA ILE A 129 5.76 -12.60 3.86
C ILE A 129 4.45 -11.84 3.93
N ILE A 130 4.10 -11.39 5.13
CA ILE A 130 3.04 -10.40 5.34
C ILE A 130 3.65 -9.03 5.06
N LEU A 131 3.09 -8.31 4.10
CA LEU A 131 3.52 -6.97 3.68
C LEU A 131 2.52 -5.93 4.18
N ARG A 132 2.97 -5.10 5.11
CA ARG A 132 2.24 -3.97 5.67
C ARG A 132 2.95 -2.67 5.31
N HIS A 133 2.14 -1.65 4.97
CA HIS A 133 2.61 -0.31 4.69
C HIS A 133 1.90 0.72 5.55
N ASP A 134 2.66 1.47 6.36
CA ASP A 134 2.11 2.60 7.14
C ASP A 134 2.33 3.89 6.35
N VAL A 135 1.25 4.43 5.78
CA VAL A 135 1.27 5.63 4.93
C VAL A 135 1.25 6.87 5.81
N ASP A 136 2.38 7.21 6.44
CA ASP A 136 2.41 8.29 7.43
C ASP A 136 2.32 9.70 6.83
N TYR A 137 2.98 9.91 5.68
CA TYR A 137 3.15 11.24 5.08
C TYR A 137 3.13 11.27 3.54
N ASP A 138 3.40 10.14 2.88
CA ASP A 138 3.71 10.12 1.44
C ASP A 138 2.81 9.13 0.67
N PRO A 139 1.55 9.53 0.37
CA PRO A 139 0.63 8.71 -0.41
C PRO A 139 1.09 8.50 -1.86
N GLU A 140 1.93 9.38 -2.42
CA GLU A 140 2.47 9.21 -3.77
C GLU A 140 3.47 8.06 -3.85
N THR A 141 4.38 7.97 -2.88
CA THR A 141 5.28 6.81 -2.80
C THR A 141 4.50 5.55 -2.41
N ALA A 142 3.40 5.64 -1.66
CA ALA A 142 2.54 4.49 -1.41
C ALA A 142 1.95 3.91 -2.71
N LYS A 143 1.40 4.76 -3.60
CA LYS A 143 0.97 4.36 -4.95
C LYS A 143 2.11 3.70 -5.75
N ALA A 144 3.32 4.25 -5.63
CA ALA A 144 4.49 3.70 -6.29
C ALA A 144 4.87 2.29 -5.83
N ILE A 145 4.81 2.05 -4.52
CA ILE A 145 5.05 0.75 -3.91
C ILE A 145 3.96 -0.24 -4.33
N ALA A 146 2.69 0.14 -4.22
CA ALA A 146 1.56 -0.69 -4.66
C ALA A 146 1.72 -1.13 -6.13
N PHE A 147 2.10 -0.20 -7.00
CA PHE A 147 2.36 -0.54 -8.41
C PHE A 147 3.49 -1.57 -8.57
N VAL A 148 4.62 -1.40 -7.86
CA VAL A 148 5.73 -2.37 -7.89
C VAL A 148 5.29 -3.73 -7.36
N GLU A 149 4.51 -3.76 -6.29
CA GLU A 149 4.01 -5.01 -5.70
C GLU A 149 3.06 -5.74 -6.65
N GLN A 150 2.16 -5.02 -7.30
CA GLN A 150 1.31 -5.56 -8.36
C GLN A 150 2.14 -6.19 -9.50
N LEU A 151 3.21 -5.51 -9.96
CA LEU A 151 4.09 -6.03 -11.01
C LEU A 151 4.81 -7.32 -10.60
N VAL A 152 5.11 -7.49 -9.32
CA VAL A 152 5.76 -8.70 -8.77
C VAL A 152 4.74 -9.79 -8.41
N GLY A 153 3.43 -9.51 -8.52
CA GLY A 153 2.37 -10.43 -8.11
C GLY A 153 2.31 -10.61 -6.59
N ALA A 154 2.52 -9.53 -5.85
CA ALA A 154 2.37 -9.46 -4.40
C ALA A 154 1.03 -8.83 -4.02
N HIS A 155 0.46 -9.27 -2.91
CA HIS A 155 -0.64 -8.59 -2.23
C HIS A 155 -0.12 -8.01 -0.91
N SER A 156 -0.69 -6.90 -0.45
CA SER A 156 -0.17 -6.14 0.70
C SER A 156 -1.29 -5.29 1.30
N THR A 157 -1.06 -4.73 2.48
CA THR A 157 -2.03 -3.83 3.15
C THR A 157 -1.43 -2.46 3.37
N PHE A 158 -2.16 -1.41 3.00
CA PHE A 158 -1.77 -0.02 3.20
C PHE A 158 -2.68 0.65 4.23
N TYR A 159 -2.09 1.03 5.37
CA TYR A 159 -2.78 1.76 6.43
C TYR A 159 -2.59 3.26 6.24
N PHE A 160 -3.66 3.98 5.97
CA PHE A 160 -3.62 5.43 5.77
C PHE A 160 -4.03 6.16 7.05
N ARG A 161 -3.28 7.21 7.38
CA ARG A 161 -3.75 8.23 8.32
C ARG A 161 -4.77 9.11 7.62
N TRP A 162 -5.66 9.78 8.36
CA TRP A 162 -6.57 10.77 7.80
C TRP A 162 -5.87 11.84 6.96
N VAL A 163 -4.68 12.28 7.37
CA VAL A 163 -3.91 13.32 6.67
C VAL A 163 -3.31 12.86 5.34
N THR A 164 -3.24 11.55 5.12
CA THR A 164 -2.71 10.92 3.89
C THR A 164 -3.76 10.19 3.08
N GLU A 165 -4.93 9.96 3.68
CA GLU A 165 -6.08 9.38 3.00
C GLU A 165 -6.54 10.38 1.95
N THR A 166 -6.44 9.95 0.69
CA THR A 166 -7.07 10.65 -0.41
C THR A 166 -7.76 9.60 -1.25
N ARG A 167 -8.95 9.95 -1.76
CA ARG A 167 -9.71 9.07 -2.65
C ARG A 167 -8.86 8.56 -3.83
N GLU A 168 -7.99 9.40 -4.39
CA GLU A 168 -7.07 8.97 -5.45
C GLU A 168 -6.10 7.88 -4.99
N ALA A 169 -5.45 8.04 -3.83
CA ALA A 169 -4.48 7.06 -3.33
C ALA A 169 -5.16 5.75 -2.89
N VAL A 170 -6.32 5.84 -2.24
CA VAL A 170 -7.10 4.68 -1.81
C VAL A 170 -7.61 3.89 -3.01
N ASP A 171 -8.29 4.56 -3.97
CA ASP A 171 -8.79 3.92 -5.19
C ASP A 171 -7.63 3.26 -5.94
N PHE A 172 -6.47 3.92 -5.99
CA PHE A 172 -5.28 3.39 -6.64
C PHE A 172 -4.80 2.07 -6.02
N VAL A 173 -4.60 2.06 -4.70
CA VAL A 173 -4.13 0.88 -3.97
C VAL A 173 -5.10 -0.28 -4.12
N LYS A 174 -6.41 -0.03 -4.01
CA LYS A 174 -7.45 -1.03 -4.22
C LYS A 174 -7.46 -1.55 -5.67
N CYS A 175 -7.39 -0.68 -6.66
CA CYS A 175 -7.31 -1.08 -8.08
C CYS A 175 -6.04 -1.87 -8.42
N ALA A 176 -4.95 -1.66 -7.67
CA ALA A 176 -3.73 -2.45 -7.79
C ALA A 176 -3.84 -3.84 -7.14
N GLY A 177 -4.95 -4.14 -6.44
CA GLY A 177 -5.24 -5.45 -5.84
C GLY A 177 -4.76 -5.60 -4.39
N HIS A 178 -4.52 -4.48 -3.71
CA HIS A 178 -4.08 -4.44 -2.33
C HIS A 178 -5.21 -4.06 -1.38
N GLU A 179 -4.99 -4.36 -0.10
CA GLU A 179 -5.89 -4.01 1.00
C GLU A 179 -5.63 -2.59 1.48
N VAL A 180 -6.67 -1.95 1.98
CA VAL A 180 -6.60 -0.63 2.62
C VAL A 180 -7.13 -0.75 4.04
N GLY A 181 -6.55 -0.01 4.97
CA GLY A 181 -7.02 0.10 6.35
C GLY A 181 -6.74 1.46 6.96
N LEU A 182 -7.29 1.70 8.15
CA LEU A 182 -7.06 2.92 8.91
C LEU A 182 -5.78 2.83 9.74
N HIS A 183 -4.90 3.82 9.62
CA HIS A 183 -3.76 4.04 10.52
C HIS A 183 -4.15 5.03 11.63
N TYR A 184 -4.70 4.51 12.73
CA TYR A 184 -5.44 5.33 13.70
C TYR A 184 -4.54 6.00 14.74
N GLU A 185 -4.98 7.18 15.19
CA GLU A 185 -4.30 8.03 16.18
C GLU A 185 -5.20 8.39 17.37
N THR A 186 -6.34 7.69 17.52
CA THR A 186 -7.47 8.10 18.37
C THR A 186 -7.09 8.47 19.81
N LEU A 187 -6.30 7.64 20.50
CA LEU A 187 -5.92 7.92 21.89
C LEU A 187 -4.96 9.11 21.95
N ALA A 188 -3.99 9.19 21.04
CA ALA A 188 -3.08 10.33 20.99
C ALA A 188 -3.80 11.65 20.73
N LEU A 189 -4.69 11.69 19.75
CA LEU A 189 -5.47 12.89 19.42
C LEU A 189 -6.42 13.28 20.55
N TYR A 190 -7.05 12.30 21.20
CA TYR A 190 -7.87 12.55 22.38
C TYR A 190 -7.04 13.14 23.53
N CYS A 191 -5.90 12.52 23.86
CA CYS A 191 -5.03 13.00 24.92
C CYS A 191 -4.49 14.41 24.63
N GLU A 192 -4.16 14.71 23.38
CA GLU A 192 -3.75 16.05 22.96
C GLU A 192 -4.87 17.08 23.12
N ALA A 193 -6.09 16.78 22.65
CA ALA A 193 -7.24 17.68 22.77
C ALA A 193 -7.69 17.93 24.23
N HIS A 194 -7.27 17.08 25.17
CA HIS A 194 -7.64 17.15 26.59
C HIS A 194 -6.46 17.41 27.53
N ASP A 195 -5.31 17.86 27.00
CA ASP A 195 -4.10 18.17 27.77
C ASP A 195 -3.62 17.03 28.70
N ILE A 196 -3.86 15.79 28.29
CA ILE A 196 -3.36 14.60 28.97
C ILE A 196 -1.89 14.43 28.61
N THR A 197 -1.03 14.68 29.59
CA THR A 197 0.43 14.69 29.42
C THR A 197 1.14 13.63 30.26
N ARG A 198 0.43 12.99 31.19
CA ARG A 198 0.98 11.97 32.07
C ARG A 198 0.20 10.64 31.99
N PRO A 199 0.88 9.48 32.06
CA PRO A 199 0.25 8.17 31.91
C PRO A 199 -0.92 7.93 32.87
N GLU A 200 -0.82 8.37 34.12
CA GLU A 200 -1.85 8.20 35.16
C GLU A 200 -3.17 8.92 34.86
N GLN A 201 -3.17 9.87 33.92
CA GLN A 201 -4.39 10.55 33.47
C GLN A 201 -5.16 9.73 32.42
N VAL A 202 -4.54 8.70 31.83
CA VAL A 202 -5.20 7.76 30.91
C VAL A 202 -5.94 6.70 31.74
N THR A 203 -7.08 7.11 32.29
CA THR A 203 -7.94 6.23 33.11
C THR A 203 -8.76 5.27 32.25
N ASP A 204 -9.38 4.26 32.87
CA ASP A 204 -10.32 3.36 32.19
C ASP A 204 -11.48 4.12 31.52
N GLY A 205 -11.92 5.23 32.12
CA GLY A 205 -12.93 6.10 31.52
C GLY A 205 -12.45 6.79 30.24
N VAL A 206 -11.17 7.18 30.18
CA VAL A 206 -10.54 7.72 28.95
C VAL A 206 -10.44 6.62 27.89
N LEU A 207 -9.98 5.42 28.26
CA LEU A 207 -9.88 4.29 27.34
C LEU A 207 -11.25 3.89 26.78
N ALA A 208 -12.29 3.81 27.63
CA ALA A 208 -13.65 3.49 27.20
C ALA A 208 -14.19 4.53 26.21
N ARG A 209 -13.97 5.83 26.47
CA ARG A 209 -14.33 6.90 25.53
C ARG A 209 -13.57 6.78 24.20
N CYS A 210 -12.25 6.57 24.26
CA CYS A 210 -11.43 6.43 23.07
C CYS A 210 -11.79 5.20 22.24
N ARG A 211 -12.23 4.09 22.87
CA ARG A 211 -12.75 2.92 22.15
C ARG A 211 -14.01 3.28 21.37
N THR A 212 -14.97 3.98 21.98
CA THR A 212 -16.17 4.45 21.27
C THR A 212 -15.81 5.37 20.10
N LEU A 213 -14.85 6.28 20.30
CA LEU A 213 -14.36 7.16 19.23
C LEU A 213 -13.70 6.37 18.10
N LEU A 214 -12.86 5.37 18.43
CA LEU A 214 -12.20 4.53 17.44
C LEU A 214 -13.22 3.76 16.59
N LYS A 215 -14.28 3.22 17.19
CA LYS A 215 -15.38 2.57 16.43
C LYS A 215 -16.01 3.53 15.41
N GLN A 216 -16.29 4.76 15.83
CA GLN A 216 -16.85 5.78 14.94
C GLN A 216 -15.86 6.25 13.89
N GLU A 217 -14.57 6.24 14.20
CA GLU A 217 -13.50 6.59 13.27
C GLU A 217 -13.33 5.53 12.18
N ILE A 218 -13.34 4.24 12.56
CA ILE A 218 -13.29 3.11 11.63
C ILE A 218 -14.48 3.15 10.66
N ALA A 219 -15.70 3.30 11.18
CA ALA A 219 -16.90 3.39 10.33
C ALA A 219 -16.83 4.56 9.34
N ARG A 220 -16.40 5.75 9.80
CA ARG A 220 -16.22 6.91 8.91
C ARG A 220 -15.12 6.69 7.87
N PHE A 221 -14.05 6.00 8.23
CA PHE A 221 -12.97 5.69 7.29
C PHE A 221 -13.45 4.68 6.24
N GLU A 222 -14.20 3.66 6.64
CA GLU A 222 -14.82 2.69 5.74
C GLU A 222 -15.79 3.38 4.76
N GLU A 223 -16.60 4.34 5.20
CA GLU A 223 -17.46 5.13 4.32
C GLU A 223 -16.66 5.89 3.24
N ALA A 224 -15.48 6.41 3.58
CA ALA A 224 -14.63 7.17 2.67
C ALA A 224 -13.80 6.26 1.75
N ALA A 225 -13.23 5.20 2.30
CA ALA A 225 -12.27 4.33 1.63
C ALA A 225 -12.91 3.10 0.97
N GLY A 226 -14.18 2.80 1.27
CA GLY A 226 -14.83 1.51 1.02
C GLY A 226 -14.35 0.43 2.01
N ASP A 227 -14.81 -0.81 1.82
CA ASP A 227 -14.57 -1.94 2.74
C ASP A 227 -13.13 -2.00 3.27
N ILE A 228 -13.01 -2.07 4.59
CA ILE A 228 -11.76 -2.28 5.31
C ILE A 228 -11.95 -3.41 6.33
N HIS A 229 -10.93 -4.24 6.48
CA HIS A 229 -10.99 -5.41 7.38
C HIS A 229 -9.91 -5.39 8.47
N SER A 230 -9.05 -4.38 8.41
CA SER A 230 -7.93 -4.26 9.33
C SER A 230 -7.56 -2.83 9.61
N ILE A 231 -6.92 -2.62 10.75
CA ILE A 231 -6.40 -1.32 11.20
C ILE A 231 -4.98 -1.46 11.74
N ALA A 232 -4.29 -0.34 11.90
CA ALA A 232 -2.98 -0.31 12.52
C ALA A 232 -2.81 0.93 13.41
N SER A 233 -2.25 0.76 14.60
CA SER A 233 -1.97 1.86 15.53
C SER A 233 -0.78 2.68 15.06
N HIS A 234 -0.97 3.98 14.82
CA HIS A 234 0.14 4.89 14.59
C HIS A 234 0.85 5.26 15.90
N GLY A 235 2.18 5.37 15.87
CA GLY A 235 2.99 5.70 17.02
C GLY A 235 3.16 7.21 17.23
N ALA A 236 2.08 7.99 17.37
CA ALA A 236 2.13 9.46 17.40
C ALA A 236 2.97 10.03 18.55
N ALA A 237 3.35 11.32 18.45
CA ALA A 237 4.20 11.99 19.44
C ALA A 237 3.62 11.93 20.86
N ARG A 238 2.30 12.11 20.99
CA ARG A 238 1.59 11.99 22.28
C ARG A 238 1.69 10.59 22.88
N ASN A 239 1.59 9.53 22.08
CA ASN A 239 1.77 8.16 22.57
C ASN A 239 3.18 7.93 23.11
N ARG A 240 4.20 8.46 22.41
CA ARG A 240 5.60 8.34 22.84
C ARG A 240 5.86 9.10 24.15
N LEU A 241 5.29 10.30 24.30
CA LEU A 241 5.34 11.07 25.54
C LEU A 241 4.73 10.28 26.71
N LEU A 242 3.57 9.67 26.49
CA LEU A 242 2.84 8.93 27.52
C LEU A 242 3.39 7.50 27.74
N GLY A 243 4.22 6.97 26.84
CA GLY A 243 4.58 5.55 26.84
C GLY A 243 3.38 4.59 26.63
N ILE A 244 2.27 5.09 26.08
CA ILE A 244 1.03 4.32 25.86
C ILE A 244 0.66 4.37 24.37
N PRO A 245 0.76 3.26 23.63
CA PRO A 245 0.41 3.20 22.20
C PRO A 245 -1.10 3.23 21.97
N ASN A 246 -1.57 3.65 20.78
CA ASN A 246 -3.00 3.60 20.44
C ASN A 246 -3.55 2.16 20.47
N ALA A 247 -2.72 1.18 20.15
CA ALA A 247 -2.98 -0.25 20.25
C ALA A 247 -3.51 -0.74 21.62
N VAL A 248 -3.41 0.04 22.70
CA VAL A 248 -4.10 -0.29 23.96
C VAL A 248 -5.64 -0.28 23.83
N LEU A 249 -6.18 0.44 22.84
CA LEU A 249 -7.62 0.55 22.60
C LEU A 249 -8.21 -0.78 22.11
N THR A 250 -7.45 -1.53 21.32
CA THR A 250 -7.86 -2.78 20.66
C THR A 250 -7.43 -4.03 21.43
N ARG A 251 -6.39 -3.93 22.27
CA ARG A 251 -5.87 -5.06 23.05
C ARG A 251 -6.97 -5.72 23.91
N GLY A 252 -7.15 -7.04 23.71
CA GLY A 252 -8.12 -7.85 24.45
C GLY A 252 -9.58 -7.50 24.17
N GLN A 253 -9.87 -6.74 23.11
CA GLN A 253 -11.22 -6.44 22.69
C GLN A 253 -11.68 -7.38 21.57
N ASN A 254 -12.99 -7.56 21.43
CA ASN A 254 -13.56 -8.14 20.22
C ASN A 254 -13.52 -7.10 19.09
N LEU A 255 -12.65 -7.30 18.10
CA LEU A 255 -12.49 -6.37 16.98
C LEU A 255 -13.70 -6.33 16.04
N GLU A 256 -14.48 -7.41 15.94
CA GLU A 256 -15.71 -7.41 15.15
C GLU A 256 -16.69 -6.34 15.67
N ALA A 257 -16.67 -6.06 16.98
CA ALA A 257 -17.47 -5.00 17.59
C ALA A 257 -16.97 -3.58 17.26
N PHE A 258 -15.83 -3.46 16.57
CA PHE A 258 -15.30 -2.24 15.97
C PHE A 258 -15.52 -2.18 14.45
N GLY A 259 -16.00 -3.27 13.83
CA GLY A 259 -16.21 -3.37 12.39
C GLY A 259 -14.99 -3.86 11.60
N VAL A 260 -13.98 -4.43 12.26
CA VAL A 260 -12.77 -4.99 11.60
C VAL A 260 -12.34 -6.28 12.27
N GLU A 261 -11.51 -7.07 11.61
CA GLU A 261 -11.17 -8.42 12.05
C GLU A 261 -9.78 -8.50 12.67
N VAL A 262 -8.87 -7.60 12.30
CA VAL A 262 -7.48 -7.64 12.77
C VAL A 262 -6.87 -6.24 12.96
N ASP A 263 -6.19 -6.06 14.10
CA ASP A 263 -5.29 -4.93 14.31
C ASP A 263 -3.86 -5.40 14.05
N ALA A 264 -3.26 -4.89 12.98
CA ALA A 264 -1.94 -5.27 12.50
C ALA A 264 -0.82 -5.00 13.53
N SER A 265 -1.06 -4.10 14.49
CA SER A 265 -0.15 -3.81 15.60
C SER A 265 -0.16 -4.89 16.68
N MET A 266 -1.24 -5.67 16.80
CA MET A 266 -1.28 -6.82 17.73
C MET A 266 -0.37 -7.96 17.25
N LEU A 267 -0.28 -8.16 15.94
CA LEU A 267 0.55 -9.21 15.34
C LEU A 267 2.03 -8.99 15.65
N GLU A 268 2.49 -7.74 15.72
CA GLU A 268 3.86 -7.40 16.12
C GLU A 268 4.20 -7.87 17.54
N TRP A 269 3.21 -7.88 18.43
CA TRP A 269 3.40 -8.26 19.84
C TRP A 269 3.28 -9.77 20.08
N HIS A 270 2.52 -10.48 19.23
CA HIS A 270 2.19 -11.89 19.44
C HIS A 270 2.77 -12.81 18.34
N LEU A 271 3.84 -12.39 17.65
CA LEU A 271 4.44 -13.11 16.52
C LEU A 271 4.51 -14.63 16.72
N ASN A 272 5.10 -15.10 17.82
CA ASN A 272 5.28 -16.54 18.08
C ASN A 272 3.95 -17.28 18.27
N GLN A 273 2.96 -16.64 18.89
CA GLN A 273 1.62 -17.23 19.08
C GLN A 273 0.89 -17.35 17.74
N GLU A 274 1.14 -16.39 16.84
CA GLU A 274 0.63 -16.35 15.47
C GLU A 274 1.48 -17.17 14.48
N GLY A 275 2.51 -17.88 14.96
CA GLY A 275 3.39 -18.68 14.11
C GLY A 275 4.25 -17.86 13.14
N ILE A 276 4.49 -16.58 13.42
CA ILE A 276 5.39 -15.70 12.66
C ILE A 276 6.79 -15.77 13.28
N ASP A 277 7.80 -16.03 12.45
CA ASP A 277 9.18 -16.23 12.92
C ASP A 277 9.87 -14.90 13.25
N ILE A 278 9.61 -13.86 12.46
CA ILE A 278 10.29 -12.58 12.61
C ILE A 278 9.47 -11.40 12.08
N PHE A 279 9.60 -10.27 12.78
CA PHE A 279 9.14 -8.97 12.33
C PHE A 279 10.32 -8.11 11.86
N THR A 280 10.17 -7.48 10.70
CA THR A 280 11.13 -6.53 10.14
C THR A 280 10.43 -5.22 9.83
N ALA A 281 11.04 -4.09 10.18
CA ALA A 281 10.46 -2.77 9.88
C ALA A 281 11.53 -1.76 9.50
N ASP A 282 11.29 -0.89 8.52
CA ASP A 282 12.23 0.16 8.07
C ASP A 282 12.11 1.50 8.85
N SER A 283 11.64 1.45 10.09
CA SER A 283 11.39 2.61 10.95
C SER A 283 12.60 3.53 11.11
N GLY A 284 12.40 4.82 10.83
CA GLY A 284 13.44 5.85 10.98
C GLY A 284 14.57 5.74 9.96
N ASP A 285 14.24 5.32 8.72
CA ASP A 285 15.20 5.09 7.62
C ASP A 285 16.22 3.97 7.92
N ARG A 286 15.90 3.08 8.87
CA ARG A 286 16.74 1.92 9.22
C ARG A 286 15.88 0.70 9.47
N TRP A 287 16.39 -0.46 9.05
CA TRP A 287 15.76 -1.72 9.41
C TRP A 287 15.96 -2.03 10.88
N THR A 288 14.87 -2.27 11.59
CA THR A 288 14.85 -2.73 12.97
C THR A 288 15.14 -4.23 13.04
N ARG A 289 16.03 -4.64 13.95
CA ARG A 289 16.53 -6.02 14.15
C ARG A 289 17.29 -6.60 12.95
N VAL A 290 16.59 -6.87 11.86
CA VAL A 290 17.14 -7.33 10.58
C VAL A 290 16.32 -6.72 9.43
N SER A 291 16.99 -6.43 8.31
CA SER A 291 16.28 -6.10 7.07
C SER A 291 15.54 -7.31 6.50
N LEU A 292 14.51 -7.06 5.68
CA LEU A 292 13.87 -8.14 4.94
C LEU A 292 14.88 -8.97 4.11
N SER A 293 15.89 -8.33 3.49
CA SER A 293 16.95 -9.07 2.78
C SER A 293 17.76 -9.98 3.70
N GLN A 294 18.08 -9.53 4.91
CA GLN A 294 18.78 -10.36 5.91
C GLN A 294 17.88 -11.47 6.44
N ALA A 295 16.58 -11.22 6.59
CA ALA A 295 15.63 -12.25 7.00
C ALA A 295 15.54 -13.39 5.97
N LEU A 296 15.47 -13.03 4.68
CA LEU A 296 15.54 -13.99 3.57
C LEU A 296 16.87 -14.77 3.57
N GLN A 297 18.01 -14.10 3.76
CA GLN A 297 19.32 -14.76 3.82
C GLN A 297 19.45 -15.73 5.00
N LYS A 298 18.83 -15.39 6.15
CA LYS A 298 18.79 -16.24 7.33
C LYS A 298 17.78 -17.39 7.22
N GLY A 299 16.94 -17.39 6.17
CA GLY A 299 16.01 -18.48 5.88
C GLY A 299 14.74 -18.51 6.74
N PHE A 300 14.37 -17.41 7.40
CA PHE A 300 13.11 -17.32 8.15
C PHE A 300 11.92 -17.59 7.23
N GLU A 301 11.02 -18.49 7.59
CA GLU A 301 9.98 -18.96 6.67
C GLU A 301 8.75 -18.05 6.68
N ARG A 302 8.43 -17.47 7.84
CA ARG A 302 7.19 -16.74 8.10
C ARG A 302 7.55 -15.34 8.60
N ILE A 303 7.57 -14.38 7.68
CA ILE A 303 8.11 -13.03 7.92
C ILE A 303 6.95 -12.04 7.94
N TYR A 304 6.92 -11.14 8.92
CA TYR A 304 6.05 -9.97 8.90
C TYR A 304 6.89 -8.72 8.66
N THR A 305 6.59 -7.98 7.61
CA THR A 305 7.36 -6.82 7.16
C THR A 305 6.50 -5.56 7.16
N LEU A 306 6.96 -4.54 7.87
CA LEU A 306 6.45 -3.17 7.84
C LEU A 306 7.38 -2.29 6.99
N VAL A 307 6.82 -1.61 6.00
CA VAL A 307 7.52 -0.62 5.17
C VAL A 307 6.79 0.71 5.28
N HIS A 308 7.51 1.81 5.52
CA HIS A 308 6.91 3.13 5.48
C HIS A 308 7.25 3.77 4.12
N PRO A 309 6.26 4.10 3.27
CA PRO A 309 6.52 4.64 1.94
C PRO A 309 7.41 5.89 1.92
N CYS A 310 7.34 6.72 2.96
CA CYS A 310 8.14 7.94 3.07
C CYS A 310 9.66 7.70 3.00
N TRP A 311 10.16 6.52 3.39
CA TRP A 311 11.59 6.16 3.31
C TRP A 311 12.02 5.66 1.92
N TRP A 312 11.07 5.39 1.04
CA TRP A 312 11.33 4.88 -0.32
C TRP A 312 11.18 5.94 -1.40
N ARG A 313 10.88 7.19 -0.99
CA ARG A 313 10.67 8.32 -1.90
C ARG A 313 11.82 8.47 -2.90
N PRO A 314 11.52 8.51 -4.21
CA PRO A 314 12.54 8.77 -5.21
C PRO A 314 13.23 10.11 -5.01
N ARG A 315 14.56 10.14 -5.06
CA ARG A 315 15.34 11.39 -4.99
C ARG A 315 14.95 12.42 -6.06
N MET A 316 14.42 11.99 -7.22
CA MET A 316 13.98 12.90 -8.29
C MET A 316 12.65 13.62 -7.99
N TRP A 317 11.92 13.20 -6.96
CA TRP A 317 10.72 13.90 -6.46
C TRP A 317 11.05 15.03 -5.48
N GLY A 318 12.34 15.27 -5.24
CA GLY A 318 12.87 16.25 -4.29
C GLY A 318 13.14 17.60 -4.92
N ARG A 319 12.07 18.35 -5.22
CA ARG A 319 11.96 19.80 -5.04
C ARG A 319 10.46 20.11 -5.12
N PHE A 320 9.97 20.90 -4.17
CA PHE A 320 8.57 21.23 -3.88
C PHE A 320 7.89 20.36 -2.80
N ALA A 321 7.41 21.09 -1.79
CA ALA A 321 6.75 20.68 -0.54
C ALA A 321 7.63 19.96 0.50
N VAL A 322 8.53 20.73 1.11
CA VAL A 322 8.76 20.60 2.55
C VAL A 322 7.57 21.31 3.22
N TYR A 323 6.56 20.57 3.66
CA TYR A 323 5.68 21.08 4.71
C TYR A 323 6.47 20.96 6.01
N ARG A 324 7.06 22.08 6.44
CA ARG A 324 7.40 22.29 7.85
C ARG A 324 6.12 22.81 8.54
N PRO A 325 5.93 22.45 9.81
CA PRO A 325 4.65 22.45 10.51
C PRO A 325 3.86 23.75 10.41
#